data_AF-A0A559JB93-F1
#
_entry.id   AF-A0A559JB93-F1
#
_cell.length_a   1.000
_cell.length_b   1.000
_cell.length_c   1.000
_cell.angle_alpha   90.00
_cell.angle_beta   90.00
_cell.angle_gamma   90.00
#
_symmetry.space_group_name_H-M   'P 1'
#
loop_
_entity.id
_entity.type
_entity.pdbx_description
1 polymer ?
#
loop_
_entity_poly.entity_id
_entity_poly.type
_entity_poly.pdbx_seq_one_letter_code
_entity_poly.pdbx_strand_id
1 'polypeptide(L)'
;MNRLEFMDKIKNDLEPLPENERNELLRRCEECFESGLRQGKTEEEIAWELSVPRETPQEIYRGSSSPLPAPPWGPPPAAKPVTDTPRFIGVGIMLFFLNVLIAIPVFASLWAALISLWTGAVATLLSPVMAYLEKTLYGDFTTAKLFMALGMVGVGMLLAGLAWLLSKWLLLATKSYAIWNFKTLKGRN
;
A
#
# COMPACT_ATOMS: atom_id res chain seq x y z
N MET A 1 -28.00 -2.11 -48.09
CA MET A 1 -28.05 -3.54 -47.75
C MET A 1 -29.46 -3.83 -47.29
N ASN A 2 -30.10 -4.86 -47.83
CA ASN A 2 -31.44 -5.28 -47.39
C ASN A 2 -31.31 -6.09 -46.08
N ARG A 3 -32.40 -6.21 -45.29
CA ARG A 3 -32.47 -7.02 -44.05
C ARG A 3 -31.86 -8.41 -44.23
N LEU A 4 -32.17 -9.11 -45.32
CA LEU A 4 -31.69 -10.47 -45.57
C LEU A 4 -30.16 -10.53 -45.76
N GLU A 5 -29.59 -9.57 -46.49
CA GLU A 5 -28.14 -9.48 -46.73
C GLU A 5 -27.38 -9.16 -45.44
N PHE A 6 -27.96 -8.29 -44.59
CA PHE A 6 -27.37 -7.94 -43.31
C PHE A 6 -27.37 -9.11 -42.32
N MET A 7 -28.48 -9.85 -42.25
CA MET A 7 -28.61 -11.02 -41.38
C MET A 7 -27.66 -12.15 -41.79
N ASP A 8 -27.44 -12.37 -43.08
CA ASP A 8 -26.49 -13.38 -43.57
C ASP A 8 -25.04 -12.99 -43.24
N LYS A 9 -24.68 -11.71 -43.42
CA LYS A 9 -23.37 -11.19 -43.05
C LYS A 9 -23.08 -11.33 -41.55
N ILE A 10 -24.01 -10.91 -40.69
CA ILE A 10 -23.85 -11.03 -39.23
C ILE A 10 -23.78 -12.49 -38.78
N LYS A 11 -24.54 -13.38 -39.42
CA LYS A 11 -24.48 -14.82 -39.11
C LYS A 11 -23.08 -15.40 -39.40
N ASN A 12 -22.46 -14.99 -40.51
CA ASN A 12 -21.09 -15.39 -40.86
C ASN A 12 -20.07 -14.75 -39.90
N ASP A 13 -20.21 -13.47 -39.55
CA ASP A 13 -19.31 -12.77 -38.62
C ASP A 13 -19.40 -13.34 -37.17
N LEU A 14 -20.56 -13.90 -36.80
CA LEU A 14 -20.81 -14.52 -35.49
C LEU A 14 -20.54 -16.03 -35.45
N GLU A 15 -20.03 -16.64 -36.52
CA GLU A 15 -19.68 -18.06 -36.57
C GLU A 15 -18.74 -18.53 -35.42
N PRO A 16 -17.77 -17.71 -34.94
CA PRO A 16 -16.89 -18.11 -33.83
C PRO A 16 -17.58 -18.19 -32.46
N LEU A 17 -18.82 -17.70 -32.31
CA LEU A 17 -19.51 -17.63 -31.02
C LEU A 17 -20.31 -18.92 -30.72
N PRO A 18 -20.50 -19.25 -29.42
CA PRO A 18 -21.35 -20.37 -29.01
C PRO A 18 -22.78 -20.22 -29.55
N GLU A 19 -23.41 -21.33 -29.96
CA GLU A 19 -24.72 -21.29 -30.64
C GLU A 19 -25.80 -20.55 -29.85
N ASN A 20 -25.77 -20.66 -28.52
CA ASN A 20 -26.75 -19.99 -27.65
C ASN A 20 -26.62 -18.46 -27.72
N GLU A 21 -25.40 -17.93 -27.67
CA GLU A 21 -25.14 -16.49 -27.76
C GLU A 21 -25.40 -15.95 -29.17
N ARG A 22 -25.01 -16.71 -30.19
CA ARG A 22 -25.27 -16.38 -31.59
C ARG A 22 -26.76 -16.25 -31.88
N ASN A 23 -27.58 -17.19 -31.38
CA ASN A 23 -29.03 -17.17 -31.62
C ASN A 23 -29.72 -16.01 -30.89
N GLU A 24 -29.28 -15.66 -29.68
CA GLU A 24 -29.82 -14.51 -28.94
C GLU A 24 -29.46 -13.18 -29.61
N LEU A 25 -28.25 -13.05 -30.16
CA LEU A 25 -27.82 -11.87 -30.91
C LEU A 25 -28.61 -11.71 -32.22
N LEU A 26 -28.80 -12.80 -32.97
CA LEU A 26 -29.59 -12.79 -34.20
C LEU A 26 -31.05 -12.38 -33.92
N ARG A 27 -31.64 -12.89 -32.84
CA ARG A 27 -33.00 -12.53 -32.42
C ARG A 27 -33.12 -11.04 -32.09
N ARG A 28 -32.15 -10.47 -31.38
CA ARG A 28 -32.12 -9.03 -31.07
C ARG A 28 -31.98 -8.15 -32.31
N CYS A 29 -31.19 -8.60 -33.29
CA CYS A 29 -31.10 -7.92 -34.57
C CYS A 29 -32.45 -7.92 -35.30
N GLU A 30 -33.14 -9.07 -35.36
CA GLU A 30 -34.48 -9.15 -35.96
C GLU A 30 -35.50 -8.23 -35.28
N GLU A 31 -35.51 -8.18 -33.94
CA GLU A 31 -36.36 -7.26 -33.18
C GLU A 31 -36.03 -5.78 -33.46
N CYS A 32 -34.77 -5.46 -33.72
CA CYS A 32 -34.35 -4.11 -34.13
C CYS A 32 -34.87 -3.74 -35.52
N PHE A 33 -34.83 -4.66 -36.49
CA PHE A 33 -35.43 -4.44 -37.81
C PHE A 33 -36.96 -4.28 -37.71
N GLU A 34 -37.64 -5.14 -36.94
CA GLU A 34 -39.09 -5.04 -36.76
C GLU A 34 -39.51 -3.72 -36.10
N SER A 35 -38.76 -3.28 -35.09
CA SER A 35 -39.04 -2.01 -34.41
C SER A 35 -38.73 -0.79 -35.29
N GLY A 36 -37.67 -0.83 -36.09
CA GLY A 36 -37.36 0.23 -37.06
C GLY A 36 -38.40 0.35 -38.18
N LEU A 37 -38.90 -0.78 -38.69
CA LEU A 37 -39.98 -0.83 -39.67
C LEU A 37 -41.29 -0.25 -39.11
N ARG A 38 -41.61 -0.55 -37.84
CA ARG A 38 -42.79 0.05 -37.15
C ARG A 38 -42.66 1.56 -36.94
N GLN A 39 -41.43 2.07 -36.88
CA GLN A 39 -41.15 3.50 -36.78
C GLN A 39 -41.12 4.19 -38.16
N GLY A 40 -41.41 3.46 -39.24
CA GLY A 40 -41.46 4.00 -40.60
C GLY A 40 -40.08 4.17 -41.26
N LYS A 41 -39.01 3.62 -40.68
CA LYS A 41 -37.68 3.61 -41.29
C LYS A 41 -37.59 2.56 -42.39
N THR A 42 -36.78 2.83 -43.40
CA THR A 42 -36.50 1.83 -44.45
C THR A 42 -35.48 0.80 -43.97
N GLU A 43 -35.55 -0.41 -44.49
CA GLU A 43 -34.63 -1.50 -44.09
C GLU A 43 -33.15 -1.12 -44.30
N GLU A 44 -32.87 -0.31 -45.32
CA GLU A 44 -31.52 0.14 -45.67
C GLU A 44 -30.95 1.12 -44.64
N GLU A 45 -31.78 2.03 -44.11
CA GLU A 45 -31.38 2.98 -43.06
C GLU A 45 -31.12 2.26 -41.73
N ILE A 46 -31.92 1.25 -41.41
CA ILE A 46 -31.76 0.43 -40.20
C ILE A 46 -30.44 -0.36 -40.28
N ALA A 47 -30.15 -0.97 -41.42
CA ALA A 47 -28.90 -1.70 -41.65
C ALA A 47 -27.68 -0.76 -41.56
N TRP A 48 -27.78 0.48 -42.05
CA TRP A 48 -26.74 1.49 -41.92
C TRP A 48 -26.49 1.88 -40.45
N GLU A 49 -27.54 2.18 -39.71
CA GLU A 49 -27.46 2.58 -38.29
C GLU A 49 -26.89 1.47 -37.39
N LEU A 50 -27.18 0.21 -37.71
CA LEU A 50 -26.59 -0.96 -37.03
C LEU A 50 -25.11 -1.20 -37.40
N SER A 51 -24.66 -0.74 -38.57
CA SER A 51 -23.31 -1.00 -39.09
C SER A 51 -22.26 0.07 -38.76
N VAL A 52 -22.67 1.29 -38.40
CA VAL A 52 -21.75 2.39 -38.10
C VAL A 52 -21.60 2.53 -36.57
N PRO A 53 -20.41 2.28 -35.99
CA PRO A 53 -20.13 2.63 -34.61
C PRO A 53 -20.34 4.14 -34.46
N ARG A 54 -21.20 4.57 -33.53
CA ARG A 54 -21.38 6.00 -33.24
C ARG A 54 -20.07 6.60 -32.73
N GLU A 55 -19.24 7.08 -33.66
CA GLU A 55 -18.16 8.01 -33.39
C GLU A 55 -18.75 9.42 -33.38
N THR A 56 -18.91 9.99 -32.20
CA THR A 56 -18.96 11.45 -32.02
C THR A 56 -17.71 11.86 -31.25
N PRO A 57 -16.63 12.29 -31.93
CA PRO A 57 -15.43 12.79 -31.29
C PRO A 57 -15.53 14.31 -31.18
N GLN A 58 -16.05 14.80 -30.05
CA GLN A 58 -15.69 16.08 -29.43
C GLN A 58 -16.57 16.30 -28.22
N GLU A 59 -15.94 16.74 -27.13
CA GLU A 59 -16.55 17.00 -25.82
C GLU A 59 -16.86 15.77 -24.97
N ILE A 60 -15.83 15.23 -24.30
CA ILE A 60 -15.80 15.19 -22.82
C ILE A 60 -14.33 15.27 -22.43
N TYR A 61 -13.98 16.44 -21.92
CA TYR A 61 -12.76 16.72 -21.22
C TYR A 61 -12.48 15.70 -20.10
N ARG A 62 -11.17 15.45 -19.91
CA ARG A 62 -10.51 15.25 -18.61
C ARG A 62 -10.98 14.07 -17.77
N GLY A 63 -10.08 13.08 -17.70
CA GLY A 63 -9.69 12.45 -16.43
C GLY A 63 -10.85 11.85 -15.64
N SER A 64 -11.43 10.77 -16.15
CA SER A 64 -12.33 9.92 -15.37
C SER A 64 -12.30 8.54 -15.99
N SER A 65 -11.43 7.69 -15.46
CA SER A 65 -11.67 6.25 -15.40
C SER A 65 -12.94 6.02 -14.57
N SER A 66 -14.10 6.29 -15.15
CA SER A 66 -15.40 6.00 -14.57
C SER A 66 -15.99 4.84 -15.38
N PRO A 67 -16.23 3.68 -14.77
CA PRO A 67 -16.96 2.61 -15.43
C PRO A 67 -18.36 3.13 -15.81
N LEU A 68 -18.83 2.81 -17.02
CA LEU A 68 -20.22 3.01 -17.41
C LEU A 68 -21.16 2.54 -16.28
N PRO A 69 -22.24 3.26 -15.97
CA PRO A 69 -23.20 2.83 -14.96
C PRO A 69 -23.72 1.44 -15.33
N ALA A 70 -23.56 0.48 -14.41
CA ALA A 70 -24.13 -0.85 -14.59
C ALA A 70 -25.66 -0.74 -14.73
N PRO A 71 -26.30 -1.57 -15.57
CA PRO A 71 -27.76 -1.56 -15.72
C PRO A 71 -28.44 -1.75 -14.34
N PRO A 72 -29.58 -1.10 -14.06
CA PRO A 72 -30.22 -1.08 -12.74
C PRO A 72 -30.62 -2.45 -12.17
N TRP A 73 -30.50 -3.52 -12.97
CA TRP A 73 -31.03 -4.85 -12.71
C TRP A 73 -29.95 -5.95 -12.69
N GLY A 74 -28.67 -5.58 -12.68
CA GLY A 74 -27.55 -6.53 -12.60
C GLY A 74 -27.01 -6.73 -11.18
N PRO A 75 -26.39 -7.88 -10.85
CA PRO A 75 -25.60 -7.99 -9.63
C PRO A 75 -24.52 -6.89 -9.62
N PRO A 76 -24.21 -6.28 -8.45
CA PRO A 76 -23.25 -5.19 -8.38
C PRO A 76 -21.95 -5.61 -9.06
N PRO A 77 -21.38 -4.78 -9.96
CA PRO A 77 -20.14 -5.11 -10.64
C PRO A 77 -19.09 -5.41 -9.57
N ALA A 78 -18.52 -6.61 -9.61
CA ALA A 78 -17.40 -6.95 -8.75
C ALA A 78 -16.34 -5.86 -8.93
N ALA A 79 -16.09 -5.11 -7.87
CA ALA A 79 -15.11 -4.03 -7.88
C ALA A 79 -13.79 -4.62 -8.39
N LYS A 80 -13.42 -4.29 -9.63
CA LYS A 80 -12.10 -4.68 -10.14
C LYS A 80 -11.10 -4.03 -9.19
N PRO A 81 -10.18 -4.79 -8.56
CA PRO A 81 -9.12 -4.18 -7.79
C PRO A 81 -8.34 -3.31 -8.78
N VAL A 82 -8.51 -1.99 -8.67
CA VAL A 82 -7.72 -1.03 -9.43
C VAL A 82 -6.33 -1.12 -8.81
N THR A 83 -5.53 -2.07 -9.28
CA THR A 83 -4.13 -2.15 -8.89
C THR A 83 -3.45 -1.01 -9.63
N ASP A 84 -3.40 0.16 -8.99
CA ASP A 84 -2.58 1.30 -9.41
C ASP A 84 -1.10 0.94 -9.22
N THR A 85 -0.62 -0.05 -9.96
CA THR A 85 0.75 -0.57 -9.94
C THR A 85 1.80 0.55 -10.10
N PRO A 86 1.67 1.55 -11.00
CA PRO A 86 2.64 2.65 -11.07
C PRO A 86 2.63 3.56 -9.83
N ARG A 87 1.47 3.75 -9.19
CA ARG A 87 1.34 4.54 -7.95
C ARG A 87 1.98 3.80 -6.77
N PHE A 88 1.83 2.48 -6.73
CA PHE A 88 2.47 1.60 -5.75
C PHE A 88 4.00 1.63 -5.86
N ILE A 89 4.54 1.58 -7.07
CA ILE A 89 5.99 1.70 -7.33
C ILE A 89 6.51 3.08 -6.90
N GLY A 90 5.80 4.16 -7.24
CA GLY A 90 6.16 5.51 -6.82
C GLY A 90 6.17 5.69 -5.30
N VAL A 91 5.16 5.18 -4.61
CA VAL A 91 5.12 5.18 -3.13
C VAL A 91 6.26 4.34 -2.56
N GLY A 92 6.55 3.16 -3.13
CA GLY A 92 7.64 2.30 -2.69
C GLY A 92 9.01 2.97 -2.80
N ILE A 93 9.31 3.61 -3.93
CA ILE A 93 10.57 4.35 -4.14
C ILE A 93 10.67 5.52 -3.16
N MET A 94 9.59 6.29 -2.98
CA MET A 94 9.59 7.41 -2.04
C MET A 94 9.77 6.94 -0.58
N LEU A 95 9.10 5.85 -0.19
CA LEU A 95 9.24 5.26 1.13
C LEU A 95 10.67 4.74 1.35
N PHE A 96 11.29 4.15 0.33
CA PHE A 96 12.68 3.70 0.40
C PHE A 96 13.63 4.86 0.72
N PHE A 97 13.54 5.98 -0.04
CA PHE A 97 14.37 7.16 0.24
C PHE A 97 14.11 7.75 1.62
N LEU A 98 12.84 7.85 2.04
CA LEU A 98 12.49 8.35 3.37
C LEU A 98 13.05 7.43 4.48
N ASN A 99 13.01 6.12 4.29
CA ASN A 99 13.57 5.17 5.26
C ASN A 99 15.08 5.30 5.35
N VAL A 100 15.79 5.26 4.23
CA VAL A 100 17.25 5.29 4.20
C VAL A 100 17.79 6.63 4.69
N LEU A 101 17.19 7.74 4.25
CA LEU A 101 17.69 9.08 4.54
C LEU A 101 17.30 9.57 5.94
N ILE A 102 16.11 9.22 6.42
CA ILE A 102 15.56 9.78 7.66
C ILE A 102 15.39 8.70 8.72
N ALA A 103 14.62 7.64 8.42
CA ALA A 103 14.23 6.70 9.47
C ALA A 103 15.42 5.92 10.05
N ILE A 104 16.26 5.32 9.19
CA ILE A 104 17.43 4.54 9.61
C ILE A 104 18.38 5.36 10.48
N PRO A 105 18.88 6.56 10.07
CA PRO A 105 19.81 7.32 10.90
C PRO A 105 19.18 7.81 12.21
N VAL A 106 17.90 8.18 12.20
CA VAL A 106 17.18 8.59 13.42
C VAL A 106 17.04 7.41 14.38
N PHE A 107 16.58 6.25 13.92
CA PHE A 107 16.48 5.07 14.79
C PHE A 107 17.85 4.57 15.22
N ALA A 108 18.85 4.57 14.35
CA ALA A 108 20.22 4.16 14.67
C ALA A 108 20.83 5.06 15.76
N SER A 109 20.66 6.38 15.67
CA SER A 109 21.14 7.30 16.71
C SER A 109 20.42 7.11 18.04
N LEU A 110 19.10 6.87 18.03
CA LEU A 110 18.33 6.56 19.24
C LEU A 110 18.79 5.25 19.90
N TRP A 111 19.02 4.19 19.11
CA TRP A 111 19.54 2.93 19.62
C TRP A 111 20.97 3.06 20.14
N ALA A 112 21.83 3.81 19.45
CA ALA A 112 23.18 4.08 19.91
C ALA A 112 23.20 4.87 21.23
N ALA A 113 22.33 5.87 21.38
CA ALA A 113 22.16 6.62 22.63
C ALA A 113 21.64 5.73 23.76
N LEU A 114 20.73 4.80 23.46
CA LEU A 114 20.24 3.84 24.45
C LEU A 114 21.36 2.88 24.90
N ILE A 115 22.16 2.38 23.96
CA ILE A 115 23.30 1.51 24.26
C ILE A 115 24.32 2.25 25.11
N SER A 116 24.67 3.49 24.76
CA SER A 116 25.63 4.27 25.55
C SER A 116 25.14 4.52 26.98
N LEU A 117 23.83 4.72 27.16
CA LEU A 117 23.21 4.84 28.48
C LEU A 117 23.32 3.55 29.30
N TRP A 118 23.07 2.39 28.67
CA TRP A 118 23.27 1.08 29.30
C TRP A 118 24.72 0.81 29.65
N THR A 119 25.65 1.11 28.74
CA THR A 119 27.08 0.96 28.97
C THR A 119 27.54 1.86 30.12
N GLY A 120 27.07 3.11 30.19
CA GLY A 120 27.36 4.02 31.30
C GLY A 120 26.79 3.54 32.63
N ALA A 121 25.57 3.01 32.64
CA ALA A 121 24.98 2.40 33.83
C ALA A 121 25.79 1.20 34.32
N VAL A 122 26.20 0.30 33.43
CA VAL A 122 27.04 -0.86 33.79
C VAL A 122 28.42 -0.41 34.29
N ALA A 123 29.05 0.55 33.62
CA ALA A 123 30.36 1.06 34.02
C ALA A 123 30.35 1.67 35.43
N THR A 124 29.32 2.44 35.75
CA THR A 124 29.15 3.06 37.09
C THR A 124 28.76 2.04 38.16
N LEU A 125 27.98 1.02 37.81
CA LEU A 125 27.69 -0.12 38.71
C LEU A 125 28.95 -0.96 39.02
N LEU A 126 29.89 -1.03 38.08
CA LEU A 126 31.16 -1.74 38.26
C LEU A 126 32.20 -0.92 39.06
N SER A 127 31.86 0.30 39.47
CA SER A 127 32.73 1.20 40.24
C SER A 127 33.34 0.56 41.51
N PRO A 128 32.59 -0.19 42.35
CA PRO A 128 33.16 -0.82 43.55
C PRO A 128 34.22 -1.89 43.22
N VAL A 129 34.05 -2.58 42.10
CA VAL A 129 35.02 -3.59 41.63
C VAL A 129 36.32 -2.89 41.22
N MET A 130 36.24 -1.74 40.54
CA MET A 130 37.43 -0.96 40.21
C MET A 130 38.12 -0.37 41.44
N ALA A 131 37.37 0.13 42.42
CA ALA A 131 37.94 0.59 43.69
C ALA A 131 38.65 -0.54 44.45
N TYR A 132 38.14 -1.77 44.38
CA TYR A 132 38.81 -2.95 44.92
C TYR A 132 40.09 -3.30 44.15
N LEU A 133 40.08 -3.21 42.83
CA LEU A 133 41.23 -3.48 41.98
C LEU A 133 42.38 -2.49 42.27
N GLU A 134 42.07 -1.20 42.41
CA GLU A 134 43.05 -0.17 42.78
C GLU A 134 43.72 -0.49 44.13
N LYS A 135 42.94 -0.92 45.12
CA LYS A 135 43.49 -1.34 46.43
C LYS A 135 44.52 -2.46 46.26
N THR A 136 44.25 -3.45 45.40
CA THR A 136 45.17 -4.58 45.20
C THR A 136 46.45 -4.21 44.43
N LEU A 137 46.36 -3.24 43.52
CA LEU A 137 47.48 -2.84 42.67
C LEU A 137 48.39 -1.79 43.31
N TYR A 138 47.80 -0.79 43.98
CA TYR A 138 48.51 0.39 44.47
C TYR A 138 48.59 0.47 46.00
N GLY A 139 47.86 -0.38 46.73
CA GLY A 139 47.84 -0.39 48.20
C GLY A 139 47.16 0.83 48.84
N ASP A 140 46.71 1.80 48.04
CA ASP A 140 46.03 3.00 48.52
C ASP A 140 44.51 2.79 48.60
N PHE A 141 44.00 2.88 49.82
CA PHE A 141 42.59 2.73 50.11
C PHE A 141 42.12 3.78 51.11
N THR A 142 41.43 4.80 50.60
CA THR A 142 40.82 5.84 51.42
C THR A 142 39.33 5.56 51.61
N THR A 143 38.81 5.79 52.82
CA THR A 143 37.36 5.71 53.10
C THR A 143 36.52 6.57 52.15
N ALA A 144 37.06 7.71 51.70
CA ALA A 144 36.41 8.57 50.70
C ALA A 144 36.13 7.84 49.37
N LYS A 145 37.05 6.99 48.89
CA LYS A 145 36.88 6.21 47.65
C LYS A 145 35.74 5.20 47.77
N LEU A 146 35.53 4.61 48.95
CA LEU A 146 34.38 3.74 49.22
C LEU A 146 33.05 4.49 49.12
N PHE A 147 32.94 5.66 49.75
CA PHE A 147 31.73 6.48 49.66
C PHE A 147 31.46 6.95 48.24
N MET A 148 32.50 7.30 47.48
CA MET A 148 32.37 7.68 46.08
C MET A 148 31.93 6.51 45.19
N ALA A 149 32.49 5.32 45.39
CA ALA A 149 32.08 4.12 44.67
C ALA A 149 30.63 3.74 44.97
N LEU A 150 30.21 3.84 46.24
CA LEU A 150 28.82 3.62 46.64
C LEU A 150 27.87 4.65 46.00
N GLY A 151 28.29 5.92 45.95
CA GLY A 151 27.56 6.97 45.25
C GLY A 151 27.42 6.70 43.75
N MET A 152 28.49 6.26 43.08
CA MET A 152 28.46 5.88 41.66
C MET A 152 27.52 4.71 41.38
N VAL A 153 27.44 3.72 42.27
CA VAL A 153 26.46 2.64 42.17
C VAL A 153 25.03 3.19 42.18
N GLY A 154 24.73 4.14 43.05
CA GLY A 154 23.43 4.81 43.09
C GLY A 154 23.10 5.54 41.78
N VAL A 155 24.08 6.25 41.22
CA VAL A 155 23.94 6.89 39.89
C VAL A 155 23.71 5.85 38.80
N GLY A 156 24.45 4.74 38.84
CA GLY A 156 24.28 3.62 37.90
C GLY A 156 22.89 2.99 37.95
N MET A 157 22.32 2.83 39.15
CA MET A 157 20.93 2.37 39.32
C MET A 157 19.91 3.33 38.71
N LEU A 158 20.08 4.64 38.91
CA LEU A 158 19.20 5.66 38.31
C LEU A 158 19.30 5.65 36.78
N LEU A 159 20.52 5.58 36.24
CA LEU A 159 20.76 5.47 34.79
C LEU A 159 20.15 4.19 34.21
N ALA A 160 20.29 3.06 34.90
CA ALA A 160 19.69 1.79 34.48
C ALA A 160 18.16 1.86 34.46
N GLY A 161 17.55 2.48 35.48
CA GLY A 161 16.10 2.71 35.53
C GLY A 161 15.62 3.59 34.37
N LEU A 162 16.34 4.67 34.08
CA LEU A 162 16.07 5.55 32.95
C LEU A 162 16.21 4.80 31.61
N ALA A 163 17.31 4.07 31.42
CA ALA A 163 17.56 3.27 30.21
C ALA A 163 16.48 2.21 30.00
N TRP A 164 15.99 1.59 31.07
CA TRP A 164 14.90 0.63 30.99
C TRP A 164 13.57 1.25 30.58
N LEU A 165 13.24 2.45 31.07
CA LEU A 165 12.05 3.16 30.62
C LEU A 165 12.17 3.54 29.13
N LEU A 166 13.30 4.13 28.74
CA LEU A 166 13.55 4.56 27.36
C LEU A 166 13.54 3.37 26.39
N SER A 167 14.07 2.21 26.78
CA SER A 167 14.08 1.02 25.91
C SER A 167 12.67 0.54 25.56
N LYS A 168 11.74 0.57 26.52
CA LYS A 168 10.33 0.22 26.26
C LYS A 168 9.69 1.16 25.25
N TRP A 169 9.87 2.47 25.43
CA TRP A 169 9.33 3.47 24.52
C TRP A 169 9.96 3.35 23.12
N LEU A 170 11.27 3.15 23.04
CA LEU A 170 11.99 2.99 21.77
C LEU A 170 11.55 1.73 21.02
N LEU A 171 11.35 0.61 21.72
CA LEU A 171 10.83 -0.63 21.14
C LEU A 171 9.40 -0.45 20.59
N LEU A 172 8.54 0.23 21.36
CA LEU A 172 7.17 0.54 20.92
C LEU A 172 7.16 1.46 19.70
N ALA A 173 8.00 2.49 19.67
CA ALA A 173 8.14 3.39 18.52
C ALA A 173 8.64 2.63 17.29
N THR A 174 9.66 1.78 17.45
CA THR A 174 10.22 0.97 16.37
C THR A 174 9.18 -0.01 15.81
N LYS A 175 8.45 -0.71 16.67
CA LYS A 175 7.38 -1.63 16.26
C LYS A 175 6.25 -0.89 15.54
N SER A 176 5.81 0.24 16.08
CA SER A 176 4.74 1.04 15.48
C SER A 176 5.15 1.55 14.10
N TYR A 177 6.40 2.00 13.96
CA TYR A 177 6.96 2.42 12.69
C TYR A 177 7.03 1.27 11.67
N ALA A 178 7.53 0.09 12.08
CA ALA A 178 7.61 -1.08 11.21
C ALA A 178 6.22 -1.53 10.71
N ILE A 179 5.21 -1.53 11.59
CA ILE A 179 3.83 -1.87 11.24
C ILE A 179 3.26 -0.83 10.26
N TRP A 180 3.48 0.46 10.52
CA TRP A 180 3.03 1.53 9.62
C TRP A 180 3.66 1.39 8.25
N ASN A 181 4.98 1.18 8.20
CA ASN A 181 5.73 1.01 6.96
C ASN A 181 5.19 -0.15 6.12
N PHE A 182 4.95 -1.31 6.76
CA PHE A 182 4.36 -2.47 6.09
C PHE A 182 2.92 -2.24 5.61
N LYS A 183 2.08 -1.54 6.41
CA LYS A 183 0.71 -1.20 6.02
C LYS A 183 0.68 -0.27 4.81
N THR A 184 1.51 0.76 4.82
CA THR A 184 1.65 1.72 3.72
C THR A 184 2.15 1.03 2.45
N LEU A 185 3.12 0.12 2.58
CA LEU A 185 3.60 -0.71 1.47
C LEU A 185 2.53 -1.65 0.95
N LYS A 186 1.67 -2.24 1.79
CA LYS A 186 0.65 -3.19 1.31
C LYS A 186 -0.57 -2.52 0.67
N GLY A 187 -0.65 -1.18 0.71
CA GLY A 187 -1.76 -0.40 0.14
C GLY A 187 -3.13 -0.72 0.73
N ARG A 188 -3.18 -1.38 1.89
CA ARG A 188 -4.41 -1.87 2.51
C ARG A 188 -4.78 -0.95 3.67
N ASN A 189 -5.54 0.10 3.37
CA ASN A 189 -6.38 0.76 4.38
C ASN A 189 -7.57 -0.14 4.71
#